data_AF-A0AAD6VJN2-F1
#
_entry.id   AF-A0AAD6VJN2-F1
#
_cell.length_a   1.000
_cell.length_b   1.000
_cell.length_c   1.000
_cell.angle_alpha   90.00
_cell.angle_beta   90.00
_cell.angle_gamma   90.00
#
_symmetry.space_group_name_H-M   'P 1'
#
loop_
_entity.id
_entity.type
_entity.pdbx_description
1 polymer ?
#
loop_
_entity_poly.entity_id
_entity_poly.type
_entity_poly.pdbx_seq_one_letter_code
_entity_poly.pdbx_strand_id
1 'polypeptide(L)' 'RLGQHCLVRRGILFPHPPTSPDVSPIEPDWHILKTRRRDYQPRPYNLATLEAAILDVWDKITVDEIN' A
#
# COMPACT_ATOMS: atom_id res chain seq x y z
N ARG A 1 22.12 9.65 -2.22
CA ARG A 1 21.66 10.45 -1.05
C ARG A 1 21.06 11.83 -1.41
N LEU A 2 20.86 12.18 -2.69
CA LEU A 2 20.27 13.48 -3.08
C LEU A 2 18.76 13.59 -2.79
N GLY A 3 18.01 12.47 -2.82
CA GLY A 3 16.55 12.49 -2.64
C GLY A 3 16.07 12.86 -1.24
N GLN A 4 16.74 12.39 -0.18
CA GLN A 4 16.31 12.61 1.21
C GLN A 4 16.45 14.09 1.63
N HIS A 5 17.52 14.76 1.20
CA HIS A 5 17.79 16.15 1.60
C HIS A 5 16.72 17.13 1.08
N CYS A 6 16.17 16.89 -0.11
CA CYS A 6 15.08 17.70 -0.67
C CYS A 6 13.74 17.49 0.05
N LEU A 7 13.46 16.27 0.52
CA LEU A 7 12.20 15.93 1.20
C LEU A 7 12.19 16.38 2.67
N VAL A 8 13.33 16.27 3.36
CA VAL A 8 13.50 16.81 4.72
C VAL A 8 13.32 18.32 4.74
N ARG A 9 13.93 19.04 3.79
CA ARG A 9 13.77 20.51 3.68
C ARG A 9 12.34 20.96 3.42
N ARG A 10 11.50 20.11 2.84
CA ARG A 10 10.08 20.39 2.59
C ARG A 10 9.17 19.92 3.74
N GLY A 11 9.72 19.32 4.80
CA GLY A 11 8.94 18.78 5.92
C GLY A 11 8.11 17.55 5.57
N ILE A 12 8.45 16.85 4.47
CA ILE A 12 7.66 15.73 3.92
C ILE A 12 8.16 14.37 4.46
N LEU A 13 9.36 14.33 5.06
CA LEU A 13 9.92 13.09 5.62
C LEU A 13 9.70 13.03 7.13
N PHE A 14 8.89 12.07 7.56
CA PHE A 14 8.71 11.74 8.97
C PHE A 14 9.78 10.75 9.44
N PRO A 15 10.28 10.87 10.68
CA PRO A 15 11.18 9.88 11.25
C PRO A 15 10.45 8.54 11.36
N HIS A 16 11.05 7.47 10.86
CA HIS A 16 10.52 6.11 10.93
C HIS A 16 11.59 5.19 11.54
N PRO A 17 11.25 4.38 12.55
CA PRO A 17 12.22 3.50 13.17
C PRO A 17 12.67 2.38 12.22
N PRO A 18 13.93 1.92 12.33
CA PRO A 18 14.40 0.81 11.50
C PRO A 18 13.61 -0.47 11.78
N THR A 19 13.37 -1.27 10.74
CA THR A 19 12.76 -2.60 10.84
C THR A 19 11.38 -2.62 11.53
N SER A 20 10.60 -1.54 11.39
CA SER A 20 9.29 -1.40 12.05
C SER A 20 8.17 -1.24 11.02
N PRO A 21 7.88 -2.27 10.20
CA PRO A 21 6.79 -2.17 9.24
C PRO A 21 5.46 -1.88 9.93
N ASP A 22 5.24 -2.42 11.13
CA ASP A 22 4.03 -2.28 11.94
C ASP A 22 3.64 -0.83 12.29
N VAL A 23 4.60 0.09 12.34
CA VAL A 23 4.32 1.52 12.58
C VAL A 23 4.17 2.32 11.28
N SER A 24 4.25 1.67 10.13
CA SER A 24 4.03 2.31 8.83
C SER A 24 2.53 2.45 8.57
N PRO A 25 2.03 3.67 8.27
CA PRO A 25 0.60 3.92 8.13
C PRO A 25 -0.06 3.17 6.95
N ILE A 26 0.73 2.66 6.01
CA ILE A 26 0.23 1.91 4.85
C ILE A 26 0.01 0.41 5.13
N GLU A 27 0.50 -0.13 6.26
CA GLU A 27 0.34 -1.57 6.53
C GLU A 27 -1.12 -2.04 6.64
N PRO A 28 -2.06 -1.30 7.25
CA PRO A 28 -3.48 -1.67 7.24
C PRO A 28 -4.03 -1.82 5.82
N ASP A 29 -3.70 -0.87 4.93
CA ASP A 29 -4.10 -0.91 3.52
C ASP A 29 -3.55 -2.15 2.82
N TRP A 30 -2.25 -2.43 3.03
CA TRP A 30 -1.63 -3.63 2.47
C TRP A 30 -2.27 -4.91 2.98
N HIS A 31 -2.66 -4.95 4.25
CA HIS A 31 -3.33 -6.10 4.82
C HIS A 31 -4.67 -6.37 4.11
N ILE A 32 -5.50 -5.34 3.92
CA ILE A 32 -6.79 -5.44 3.23
C ILE A 32 -6.58 -5.86 1.77
N LEU A 33 -5.68 -5.17 1.05
CA LEU A 33 -5.36 -5.49 -0.35
C LEU A 33 -4.91 -6.93 -0.53
N LYS A 34 -3.95 -7.40 0.28
CA LYS A 34 -3.42 -8.77 0.19
C LYS A 34 -4.49 -9.81 0.45
N THR A 35 -5.37 -9.56 1.42
CA THR A 35 -6.47 -10.47 1.78
C THR A 35 -7.48 -10.55 0.64
N ARG A 36 -8.04 -9.41 0.20
CA ARG A 36 -9.03 -9.39 -0.89
C ARG A 36 -8.48 -9.91 -2.22
N ARG A 37 -7.23 -9.59 -2.56
CA ARG A 37 -6.55 -10.13 -3.75
C ARG A 37 -6.30 -11.64 -3.66
N ARG A 38 -6.26 -12.25 -2.47
CA ARG A 38 -6.19 -13.72 -2.35
C ARG A 38 -7.53 -14.38 -2.69
N ASP A 39 -8.63 -13.70 -2.37
CA ASP A 39 -10.01 -14.19 -2.59
C ASP A 39 -10.57 -13.78 -3.97
N TYR A 40 -9.90 -12.88 -4.68
CA TYR A 40 -10.28 -12.38 -6.00
C TYR A 40 -10.37 -13.51 -7.06
N GLN A 41 -11.48 -13.53 -7.80
CA GLN A 41 -11.73 -14.49 -8.87
C GLN A 41 -12.10 -13.80 -10.21
N PRO A 42 -11.61 -14.31 -11.36
CA PRO A 42 -10.65 -15.40 -11.49
C PRO A 42 -9.27 -14.97 -10.95
N ARG A 43 -8.50 -15.94 -10.45
CA ARG A 43 -7.14 -15.65 -9.96
C ARG A 43 -6.30 -15.03 -11.10
N PRO A 44 -5.68 -13.86 -10.87
CA PRO A 44 -4.76 -13.27 -11.83
C PRO A 44 -3.59 -14.20 -12.16
N TYR A 45 -3.25 -14.32 -13.44
CA TYR A 45 -2.23 -15.26 -13.93
C TYR A 45 -1.10 -14.57 -14.70
N ASN A 46 -1.21 -13.26 -14.94
CA ASN A 46 -0.17 -12.43 -15.54
C ASN A 46 -0.18 -11.04 -14.92
N LEU A 47 0.84 -10.24 -15.24
CA LEU A 47 1.03 -8.89 -14.68
C LEU A 47 -0.16 -7.97 -14.94
N ALA A 48 -0.69 -7.94 -16.17
CA ALA A 48 -1.81 -7.06 -16.53
C ALA A 48 -3.08 -7.42 -15.75
N THR A 49 -3.38 -8.72 -15.62
CA THR A 49 -4.53 -9.18 -14.82
C THR A 49 -4.34 -8.92 -13.32
N LEU A 50 -3.09 -8.95 -12.84
CA LEU A 50 -2.78 -8.67 -11.44
C LEU A 50 -2.95 -7.18 -11.13
N GLU A 51 -2.45 -6.31 -12.01
CA GLU A 51 -2.61 -4.87 -11.90
C GLU A 51 -4.09 -4.47 -11.89
N ALA A 52 -4.88 -4.99 -12.86
CA ALA A 52 -6.31 -4.74 -12.91
C ALA A 52 -7.04 -5.21 -11.65
N ALA A 53 -6.70 -6.40 -11.12
CA ALA A 53 -7.30 -6.91 -9.89
C ALA A 53 -6.91 -6.09 -8.65
N ILE A 54 -5.66 -5.60 -8.56
CA ILE A 54 -5.23 -4.74 -7.46
C ILE A 54 -5.97 -3.40 -7.50
N LEU A 55 -6.10 -2.78 -8.67
CA LEU A 55 -6.83 -1.53 -8.85
C LEU A 55 -8.31 -1.68 -8.53
N ASP A 56 -8.96 -2.75 -9.01
CA ASP A 56 -10.37 -3.02 -8.69
C ASP A 56 -10.59 -3.28 -7.19
N VAL A 57 -9.68 -3.98 -6.51
CA VAL A 57 -9.73 -4.16 -5.06
C VAL A 57 -9.56 -2.83 -4.35
N TRP A 58 -8.58 -2.01 -4.78
CA TRP A 58 -8.28 -0.70 -4.18
C TRP A 58 -9.48 0.25 -4.26
N ASP A 59 -10.13 0.35 -5.42
CA ASP A 59 -11.30 1.22 -5.62
C ASP A 59 -12.50 0.82 -4.75
N LYS A 60 -12.51 -0.41 -4.21
CA LYS A 60 -13.53 -0.93 -3.30
C LYS A 60 -13.17 -0.83 -1.83
N ILE A 61 -11.97 -0.37 -1.48
CA ILE A 61 -11.61 -0.10 -0.08
C ILE A 61 -12.23 1.25 0.28
N THR A 62 -13.13 1.25 1.26
CA THR A 62 -13.74 2.49 1.75
C THR A 62 -12.86 3.15 2.81
N VAL A 63 -13.02 4.46 3.00
CA VAL A 63 -12.26 5.20 4.04
C VAL A 63 -12.54 4.63 5.43
N ASP A 64 -13.76 4.17 5.70
CA ASP A 64 -14.11 3.57 7.00
C ASP A 64 -13.38 2.24 7.29
N GLU A 65 -12.84 1.59 6.25
CA GLU A 65 -12.04 0.37 6.37
C GLU A 65 -10.55 0.66 6.61
N ILE A 66 -10.13 1.91 6.39
CA ILE A 66 -8.77 2.39 6.57
C ILE A 66 -8.72 3.14 7.91
N ASN A 67 -7.94 2.62 8.86
CA ASN A 67 -7.76 3.24 10.19
C ASN A 67 -6.69 4.33 10.18
#